data_AF-A0A0Q9R3D9-F1
#
_entry.id   AF-A0A0Q9R3D9-F1
#
_cell.length_a   1.000
_cell.length_b   1.000
_cell.length_c   1.000
_cell.angle_alpha   90.00
_cell.angle_beta   90.00
_cell.angle_gamma   90.00
#
_symmetry.space_group_name_H-M   'P 1'
#
loop_
_entity.id
_entity.type
_entity.pdbx_description
1 polymer ?
#
loop_
_entity_poly.entity_id
_entity_poly.type
_entity_poly.pdbx_seq_one_letter_code
_entity_poly.pdbx_strand_id
1 'polypeptide(L)'
;MGNIINRIQDAVKHISMFYEQELYTIEIFNLLLQNVDEITLLLMSDDEVNSEEIIFLKDSIERNNDKDDIDGIEGKHIFRRKLVADYLLKLYLTEAGVTDQEGYIYCIIFLQNRITETTHNMYSYKERFYYKNILCSEKRDNFEGMTGLIRNELINFDVNLFYCEKILKFINDEFKVKGVFPTDLIFVKQFINNSYLVLILTSTKLFSTAKPEQSNNFGFDYLKHYNFLSCISDLRESVKEFNRGEVKDLIKRGKELVRDIIDLRHYYIAHYDIANLHLVKKIELDLQLFKDIYDVSVRIFELLSLHRFQRLNITYTNLIQLHGFKETVCQNKLLRGMQSNDIDRFFNALRKNFLLKEGIAEI
;
A
#
# COMPACT_ATOMS: atom_id res chain seq x y z
N MET A 1 -4.74 0.17 26.88
CA MET A 1 -4.10 -0.54 28.02
C MET A 1 -4.17 -2.08 27.92
N GLY A 2 -5.35 -2.72 27.85
CA GLY A 2 -5.42 -4.19 27.71
C GLY A 2 -4.78 -4.77 26.43
N ASN A 3 -4.67 -3.96 25.38
CA ASN A 3 -4.16 -4.41 24.07
C ASN A 3 -2.65 -4.72 24.08
N ILE A 4 -1.81 -3.86 24.69
CA ILE A 4 -0.35 -4.06 24.69
C ILE A 4 0.08 -5.23 25.59
N ILE A 5 -0.54 -5.38 26.77
CA ILE A 5 -0.24 -6.47 27.70
C ILE A 5 -0.62 -7.82 27.08
N ASN A 6 -1.79 -7.92 26.44
CA ASN A 6 -2.20 -9.14 25.75
C ASN A 6 -1.21 -9.49 24.62
N ARG A 7 -0.75 -8.51 23.85
CA ARG A 7 0.26 -8.74 22.80
C ARG A 7 1.61 -9.17 23.35
N ILE A 8 2.03 -8.62 24.48
CA ILE A 8 3.24 -9.03 25.19
C ILE A 8 3.10 -10.49 25.64
N GLN A 9 1.98 -10.87 26.25
CA GLN A 9 1.73 -12.25 26.69
C GLN A 9 1.67 -13.24 25.51
N ASP A 10 1.00 -12.87 24.41
CA ASP A 10 0.98 -13.68 23.18
C ASP A 10 2.39 -13.87 22.62
N ALA A 11 3.22 -12.82 22.61
CA ALA A 11 4.60 -12.89 22.15
C ALA A 11 5.47 -13.77 23.06
N VAL A 12 5.36 -13.62 24.38
CA VAL A 12 6.06 -14.46 25.37
C VAL A 12 5.70 -15.94 25.20
N LYS A 13 4.42 -16.25 24.95
CA LYS A 13 3.98 -17.62 24.65
C LYS A 13 4.61 -18.16 23.37
N HIS A 14 4.74 -17.37 22.31
CA HIS A 14 5.45 -17.81 21.11
C HIS A 14 6.94 -18.02 21.38
N ILE A 15 7.57 -17.19 22.21
CA ILE A 15 8.96 -17.37 22.65
C ILE A 15 9.13 -18.67 23.41
N SER A 16 8.21 -19.02 24.32
CA SER A 16 8.27 -20.28 25.06
C SER A 16 8.15 -21.50 24.14
N MET A 17 7.33 -21.43 23.07
CA MET A 17 7.26 -22.49 22.06
C MET A 17 8.59 -22.70 21.31
N PHE A 18 9.36 -21.63 21.09
CA PHE A 18 10.71 -21.73 20.51
C PHE A 18 11.73 -22.31 21.48
N TYR A 19 11.66 -21.92 22.76
CA TYR A 19 12.65 -22.28 23.77
C TYR A 19 12.44 -23.69 24.34
N GLU A 20 11.20 -24.07 24.66
CA GLU A 20 10.89 -25.30 25.40
C GLU A 20 10.49 -26.46 24.49
N GLN A 21 9.82 -26.18 23.38
CA GLN A 21 9.12 -27.20 22.60
C GLN A 21 9.84 -27.58 21.31
N GLU A 22 10.97 -26.93 20.99
CA GLU A 22 11.68 -27.01 19.70
C GLU A 22 10.73 -26.89 18.48
N LEU A 23 9.54 -26.30 18.68
CA LEU A 23 8.48 -26.20 17.68
C LEU A 23 8.77 -25.02 16.77
N TYR A 24 9.71 -25.24 15.85
CA TYR A 24 10.09 -24.25 14.86
C TYR A 24 9.26 -24.41 13.58
N THR A 25 8.14 -23.69 13.49
CA THR A 25 7.47 -23.46 12.20
C THR A 25 7.62 -22.00 11.79
N ILE A 26 7.67 -21.78 10.47
CA ILE A 26 7.68 -20.44 9.87
C ILE A 26 6.43 -19.65 10.32
N GLU A 27 5.31 -20.33 10.52
CA GLU A 27 4.05 -19.73 10.95
C GLU A 27 4.12 -19.16 12.37
N ILE A 28 4.61 -19.93 13.35
CA ILE A 28 4.78 -19.45 14.73
C ILE A 28 5.75 -18.27 14.78
N PHE A 29 6.79 -18.31 13.93
CA PHE A 29 7.79 -17.25 13.89
C PHE A 29 7.22 -15.96 13.27
N ASN A 30 6.38 -16.08 12.24
CA ASN A 30 5.68 -14.93 11.68
C ASN A 30 4.69 -14.30 12.68
N LEU A 31 4.03 -15.11 13.51
CA LEU A 31 3.16 -14.63 14.58
C LEU A 31 3.95 -13.89 15.67
N LEU A 32 5.13 -14.40 16.06
CA LEU A 32 6.04 -13.69 16.97
C LEU A 32 6.45 -12.33 16.39
N LEU A 33 6.89 -12.29 15.12
CA LEU A 33 7.26 -11.04 14.45
C LEU A 33 6.10 -10.05 14.37
N GLN A 34 4.89 -10.52 14.06
CA GLN A 34 3.70 -9.68 14.03
C GLN A 34 3.43 -9.07 15.41
N ASN A 35 3.51 -9.85 16.48
CA ASN A 35 3.33 -9.32 17.83
C ASN A 35 4.41 -8.29 18.19
N VAL A 36 5.67 -8.53 17.80
CA VAL A 36 6.76 -7.56 18.00
C VAL A 36 6.48 -6.23 17.28
N ASP A 37 5.98 -6.27 16.04
CA ASP A 37 5.60 -5.08 15.29
C ASP A 37 4.42 -4.34 15.92
N GLU A 38 3.39 -5.07 16.32
CA GLU A 38 2.21 -4.49 16.95
C GLU A 38 2.53 -3.87 18.30
N ILE A 39 3.38 -4.50 19.12
CA ILE A 39 3.90 -3.93 20.37
C ILE A 39 4.67 -2.65 20.07
N THR A 40 5.56 -2.66 19.07
CA THR A 40 6.31 -1.46 18.66
C THR A 40 5.38 -0.31 18.29
N LEU A 41 4.34 -0.57 17.49
CA LEU A 41 3.36 0.44 17.09
C LEU A 41 2.57 0.98 18.28
N LEU A 42 2.16 0.12 19.22
CA LEU A 42 1.45 0.53 20.43
C LEU A 42 2.35 1.37 21.34
N LEU A 43 3.63 1.04 21.48
CA LEU A 43 4.59 1.83 22.26
C LEU A 43 4.81 3.22 21.66
N MET A 44 4.72 3.34 20.33
CA MET A 44 4.84 4.62 19.63
C MET A 44 3.55 5.45 19.60
N SER A 45 2.44 4.92 20.15
CA SER A 45 1.21 5.68 20.28
C SER A 45 1.21 6.51 21.57
N ASP A 46 0.40 7.57 21.60
CA ASP A 46 0.23 8.45 22.77
C ASP A 46 -0.49 7.79 23.96
N ASP A 47 -0.75 6.47 23.89
CA ASP A 47 -1.37 5.73 24.97
C ASP A 47 -0.49 5.76 26.24
N GLU A 48 -1.11 6.06 27.39
CA GLU A 48 -0.46 5.97 28.70
C GLU A 48 -0.14 4.52 29.06
N VAL A 49 1.11 4.29 29.47
CA VAL A 49 1.61 3.00 29.92
C VAL A 49 2.09 3.12 31.37
N ASN A 50 1.63 2.22 32.24
CA ASN A 50 1.83 2.32 33.69
C ASN A 50 2.92 1.37 34.26
N SER A 51 3.63 0.63 33.41
CA SER A 51 4.72 -0.26 33.83
C SER A 51 6.07 0.44 33.62
N GLU A 52 6.88 0.57 34.67
CA GLU A 52 8.21 1.21 34.62
C GLU A 52 9.12 0.61 33.54
N GLU A 53 9.09 -0.71 33.35
CA GLU A 53 9.89 -1.39 32.33
C GLU A 53 9.40 -1.09 30.91
N ILE A 54 8.08 -0.97 30.72
CA ILE A 54 7.50 -0.65 29.42
C ILE A 54 7.69 0.84 29.09
N ILE A 55 7.64 1.72 30.09
CA ILE A 55 8.00 3.14 29.96
C ILE A 55 9.46 3.26 29.51
N PHE A 56 10.38 2.52 30.16
CA PHE A 56 11.79 2.52 29.75
C PHE A 56 11.98 2.02 28.31
N LEU A 57 11.24 1.00 27.89
CA LEU A 57 11.25 0.50 26.52
C LEU A 57 10.73 1.54 25.52
N LYS A 58 9.61 2.21 25.84
CA LYS A 58 9.02 3.30 25.04
C LYS A 58 10.02 4.45 24.87
N ASP A 59 10.60 4.94 25.96
CA ASP A 59 11.60 6.01 25.93
C ASP A 59 12.85 5.63 25.13
N SER A 60 13.25 4.36 25.17
CA SER A 60 14.41 3.85 24.42
C SER A 60 14.14 3.80 22.91
N ILE A 61 12.90 3.51 22.52
CA ILE A 61 12.45 3.56 21.12
C ILE A 61 12.36 5.01 20.64
N GLU A 62 11.78 5.91 21.45
CA GLU A 62 11.60 7.32 21.10
C GLU A 62 12.94 8.07 20.98
N ARG A 63 13.85 7.92 21.95
CA ARG A 63 15.17 8.58 21.95
C ARG A 63 16.06 8.24 20.76
N ASN A 64 15.81 7.12 20.08
CA ASN A 64 16.59 6.70 18.92
C ASN A 64 15.88 6.99 17.59
N ASN A 65 14.65 7.55 17.61
CA ASN A 65 13.98 8.00 16.40
C ASN A 65 14.66 9.22 15.77
N ASP A 66 15.42 9.99 16.56
CA ASP A 66 16.07 11.24 16.15
C ASP A 66 17.56 11.09 15.81
N LYS A 67 18.10 9.86 15.85
CA LYS A 67 19.51 9.62 15.45
C LYS A 67 19.62 9.49 13.94
N ASP A 68 20.35 10.42 13.33
CA ASP A 68 20.66 10.45 11.89
C ASP A 68 21.58 9.30 11.43
N ASP A 69 22.26 8.62 12.37
CA ASP A 69 23.23 7.55 12.08
C ASP A 69 22.60 6.15 11.84
N ILE A 70 21.28 6.05 11.91
CA ILE A 70 20.55 4.80 11.65
C ILE A 70 20.04 4.84 10.20
N ASP A 71 20.53 3.91 9.36
CA ASP A 71 20.22 3.78 7.92
C ASP A 71 18.72 3.87 7.59
N GLY A 72 18.21 5.08 7.41
CA GLY A 72 16.85 5.38 7.00
C GLY A 72 15.75 4.79 7.90
N ILE A 73 14.53 4.69 7.33
CA ILE A 73 13.34 4.15 8.00
C ILE A 73 13.53 2.68 8.41
N GLU A 74 14.32 1.94 7.64
CA GLU A 74 14.56 0.51 7.81
C GLU A 74 15.46 0.19 9.00
N GLY A 75 16.58 0.91 9.15
CA GLY A 75 17.44 0.76 10.31
C GLY A 75 16.69 1.06 11.62
N LYS A 76 15.83 2.09 11.60
CA LYS A 76 14.99 2.46 12.76
C LYS A 76 14.03 1.33 13.11
N HIS A 77 13.42 0.71 12.10
CA HIS A 77 12.51 -0.42 12.30
C HIS A 77 13.21 -1.68 12.85
N ILE A 78 14.38 -2.05 12.31
CA ILE A 78 15.19 -3.18 12.82
C ILE A 78 15.57 -2.96 14.28
N PHE A 79 16.02 -1.75 14.61
CA PHE A 79 16.43 -1.39 15.96
C PHE A 79 15.26 -1.52 16.96
N ARG A 80 14.08 -1.02 16.61
CA ARG A 80 12.87 -1.12 17.45
C ARG A 80 12.47 -2.57 17.71
N ARG A 81 12.45 -3.39 16.66
CA ARG A 81 12.18 -4.83 16.79
C ARG A 81 13.17 -5.51 17.74
N LYS A 82 14.45 -5.16 17.64
CA LYS A 82 15.49 -5.70 18.54
C LYS A 82 15.23 -5.35 20.00
N LEU A 83 14.91 -4.09 20.30
CA LEU A 83 14.59 -3.67 21.66
C LEU A 83 13.37 -4.39 22.24
N VAL A 84 12.29 -4.49 21.45
CA VAL A 84 11.07 -5.17 21.88
C VAL A 84 11.32 -6.67 22.07
N ALA A 85 12.07 -7.31 21.18
CA ALA A 85 12.43 -8.72 21.31
C ALA A 85 13.29 -8.99 22.56
N ASP A 86 14.27 -8.14 22.83
CA ASP A 86 15.13 -8.23 24.01
C ASP A 86 14.31 -8.11 25.30
N TYR A 87 13.32 -7.21 25.32
CA TYR A 87 12.39 -7.07 26.44
C TYR A 87 11.54 -8.32 26.64
N LEU A 88 10.89 -8.81 25.58
CA LEU A 88 10.01 -9.98 25.64
C LEU A 88 10.74 -11.24 26.09
N LEU A 89 12.00 -11.41 25.67
CA LEU A 89 12.80 -12.55 26.06
C LEU A 89 13.22 -12.49 27.54
N LYS A 90 13.62 -11.30 28.04
CA LYS A 90 13.89 -11.10 29.47
C LYS A 90 12.66 -11.38 30.33
N LEU A 91 11.50 -10.92 29.85
CA LEU A 91 10.22 -11.17 30.53
C LEU A 91 9.94 -12.67 30.61
N TYR A 92 10.03 -13.38 29.47
CA TYR A 92 9.85 -14.84 29.44
C TYR A 92 10.76 -15.57 30.44
N LEU A 93 12.06 -15.25 30.48
CA LEU A 93 12.98 -15.91 31.42
C LEU A 93 12.60 -15.69 32.88
N THR A 94 12.17 -14.47 33.20
CA THR A 94 11.79 -14.08 34.55
C THR A 94 10.53 -14.84 34.98
N GLU A 95 9.56 -14.99 34.07
CA GLU A 95 8.33 -15.75 34.29
C GLU A 95 8.56 -17.27 34.33
N ALA A 96 9.45 -17.80 33.49
CA ALA A 96 9.72 -19.24 33.38
C ALA A 96 10.77 -19.76 34.39
N GLY A 97 11.45 -18.88 35.12
CA GLY A 97 12.45 -19.27 36.13
C GLY A 97 13.67 -19.99 35.54
N VAL A 98 14.02 -19.68 34.29
CA VAL A 98 15.10 -20.35 33.55
C VAL A 98 16.45 -19.94 34.12
N THR A 99 17.22 -20.92 34.62
CA THR A 99 18.57 -20.72 35.18
C THR A 99 19.70 -21.06 34.21
N ASP A 100 19.39 -21.62 33.04
CA ASP A 100 20.37 -21.97 32.01
C ASP A 100 20.83 -20.73 31.23
N GLN A 101 21.99 -20.21 31.62
CA GLN A 101 22.58 -19.02 30.99
C GLN A 101 23.12 -19.29 29.58
N GLU A 102 23.60 -20.50 29.27
CA GLU A 102 24.17 -20.82 27.95
C GLU A 102 23.08 -21.05 26.91
N GLY A 103 22.06 -21.85 27.23
CA GLY A 103 20.88 -22.01 26.37
C GLY A 103 20.14 -20.69 26.15
N TYR A 104 20.12 -19.82 27.16
CA TYR A 104 19.61 -18.45 27.04
C TYR A 104 20.42 -17.60 26.05
N ILE A 105 21.75 -17.53 26.17
CA ILE A 105 22.59 -16.76 25.24
C ILE A 105 22.43 -17.28 23.82
N TYR A 106 22.36 -18.60 23.64
CA TYR A 106 22.09 -19.19 22.33
C TYR A 106 20.72 -18.78 21.78
N CYS A 107 19.66 -18.82 22.59
CA CYS A 107 18.33 -18.41 22.16
C CYS A 107 18.19 -16.91 21.92
N ILE A 108 18.89 -16.05 22.69
CA ILE A 108 19.03 -14.62 22.37
C ILE A 108 19.66 -14.48 21.00
N ILE A 109 20.84 -15.07 20.80
CA ILE A 109 21.57 -14.91 19.55
C ILE A 109 20.76 -15.48 18.39
N PHE A 110 20.09 -16.61 18.58
CA PHE A 110 19.22 -17.22 17.58
C PHE A 110 17.99 -16.36 17.27
N LEU A 111 17.25 -15.87 18.27
CA LEU A 111 16.08 -15.01 18.06
C LEU A 111 16.49 -13.63 17.54
N GLN A 112 17.57 -13.03 18.04
CA GLN A 112 18.10 -11.77 17.53
C GLN A 112 18.61 -11.93 16.10
N ASN A 113 19.37 -12.99 15.79
CA ASN A 113 19.80 -13.29 14.43
C ASN A 113 18.59 -13.56 13.56
N ARG A 114 17.61 -14.34 13.99
CA ARG A 114 16.40 -14.57 13.20
C ARG A 114 15.62 -13.30 13.03
N ILE A 115 15.36 -12.50 14.05
CA ILE A 115 14.64 -11.23 13.94
C ILE A 115 15.42 -10.29 13.00
N THR A 116 16.75 -10.23 13.07
CA THR A 116 17.57 -9.38 12.19
C THR A 116 17.67 -9.94 10.76
N GLU A 117 17.92 -11.23 10.59
CA GLU A 117 18.07 -11.96 9.31
C GLU A 117 16.74 -12.17 8.58
N THR A 118 15.64 -12.35 9.31
CA THR A 118 14.29 -12.46 8.74
C THR A 118 13.64 -11.11 8.57
N THR A 119 14.16 -10.05 9.21
CA THR A 119 13.73 -8.70 8.87
C THR A 119 14.11 -8.36 7.44
N HIS A 120 15.20 -8.87 6.84
CA HIS A 120 15.45 -8.78 5.37
C HIS A 120 16.43 -9.83 4.78
N ASN A 121 17.52 -10.23 5.44
CA ASN A 121 18.63 -10.94 4.77
C ASN A 121 18.37 -12.35 4.25
N MET A 122 17.52 -13.21 4.84
CA MET A 122 17.26 -14.54 4.26
C MET A 122 16.09 -14.57 3.25
N TYR A 123 15.08 -13.73 3.44
CA TYR A 123 13.90 -13.70 2.58
C TYR A 123 14.10 -12.86 1.32
N SER A 124 14.89 -11.78 1.43
CA SER A 124 15.19 -10.91 0.30
C SER A 124 16.29 -11.48 -0.57
N TYR A 125 17.41 -12.01 -0.04
CA TYR A 125 18.51 -12.57 -0.86
C TYR A 125 18.08 -13.73 -1.77
N LYS A 126 17.09 -14.53 -1.36
CA LYS A 126 16.57 -15.64 -2.17
C LYS A 126 15.64 -15.17 -3.29
N GLU A 127 15.08 -13.96 -3.19
CA GLU A 127 14.20 -13.41 -4.20
C GLU A 127 15.02 -12.68 -5.27
N ARG A 128 15.22 -13.36 -6.41
CA ARG A 128 16.01 -12.83 -7.52
C ARG A 128 15.53 -11.45 -7.98
N PHE A 129 14.21 -11.23 -7.96
CA PHE A 129 13.60 -9.99 -8.44
C PHE A 129 13.30 -8.96 -7.35
N TYR A 130 13.91 -9.07 -6.17
CA TYR A 130 13.83 -8.00 -5.17
C TYR A 130 14.72 -6.81 -5.55
N TYR A 131 14.17 -5.59 -5.51
CA TYR A 131 14.83 -4.40 -6.03
C TYR A 131 16.21 -4.12 -5.42
N LYS A 132 16.45 -4.40 -4.13
CA LYS A 132 17.80 -4.21 -3.54
C LYS A 132 18.83 -5.21 -4.08
N ASN A 133 18.39 -6.38 -4.55
CA ASN A 133 19.27 -7.36 -5.18
C ASN A 133 19.52 -7.06 -6.66
N ILE A 134 18.62 -6.30 -7.30
CA ILE A 134 18.74 -5.94 -8.72
C ILE A 134 19.47 -4.61 -8.89
N LEU A 135 19.04 -3.59 -8.15
CA LEU A 135 19.42 -2.21 -8.39
C LEU A 135 20.68 -1.82 -7.60
N CYS A 136 21.54 -1.04 -8.26
CA CYS A 136 22.69 -0.39 -7.61
C CYS A 136 22.21 0.48 -6.45
N SER A 137 22.96 0.51 -5.34
CA SER A 137 22.61 1.24 -4.11
C SER A 137 22.20 2.70 -4.36
N GLU A 138 22.99 3.42 -5.15
CA GLU A 138 22.78 4.83 -5.51
C GLU A 138 21.46 5.11 -6.28
N LYS A 139 20.80 4.06 -6.79
CA LYS A 139 19.56 4.17 -7.57
C LYS A 139 18.32 3.77 -6.76
N ARG A 140 18.50 3.22 -5.56
CA ARG A 140 17.40 2.68 -4.75
C ARG A 140 16.44 3.77 -4.28
N ASP A 141 16.95 4.89 -3.76
CA ASP A 141 16.09 5.97 -3.23
C ASP A 141 15.17 6.55 -4.31
N ASN A 142 15.71 6.77 -5.52
CA ASN A 142 14.93 7.24 -6.66
C ASN A 142 13.87 6.22 -7.08
N PHE A 143 14.22 4.93 -7.12
CA PHE A 143 13.26 3.86 -7.40
C PHE A 143 12.13 3.82 -6.36
N GLU A 144 12.47 3.95 -5.07
CA GLU A 144 11.51 3.99 -3.97
C GLU A 144 10.59 5.21 -4.05
N GLY A 145 11.14 6.38 -4.40
CA GLY A 145 10.37 7.59 -4.65
C GLY A 145 9.38 7.42 -5.81
N MET A 146 9.85 6.95 -6.97
CA MET A 146 8.99 6.73 -8.15
C MET A 146 7.88 5.72 -7.88
N THR A 147 8.20 4.58 -7.26
CA THR A 147 7.19 3.57 -6.93
C THR A 147 6.25 4.05 -5.83
N GLY A 148 6.70 4.88 -4.88
CA GLY A 148 5.83 5.52 -3.89
C GLY A 148 4.80 6.46 -4.52
N LEU A 149 5.24 7.26 -5.50
CA LEU A 149 4.36 8.17 -6.24
C LEU A 149 3.33 7.42 -7.09
N ILE A 150 3.73 6.38 -7.84
CA ILE A 150 2.80 5.56 -8.63
C ILE A 150 1.77 4.88 -7.71
N ARG A 151 2.20 4.35 -6.56
CA ARG A 151 1.29 3.79 -5.56
C ARG A 151 0.21 4.80 -5.15
N ASN A 152 0.60 6.02 -4.81
CA ASN A 152 -0.34 7.05 -4.36
C ASN A 152 -1.31 7.48 -5.48
N GLU A 153 -0.83 7.58 -6.71
CA GLU A 153 -1.67 7.83 -7.89
C GLU A 153 -2.69 6.69 -8.11
N LEU A 154 -2.30 5.43 -7.95
CA LEU A 154 -3.21 4.29 -8.05
C LEU A 154 -4.25 4.25 -6.91
N ILE A 155 -3.86 4.60 -5.67
CA ILE A 155 -4.82 4.74 -4.56
C ILE A 155 -5.84 5.84 -4.87
N ASN A 156 -5.39 6.99 -5.37
CA ASN A 156 -6.27 8.08 -5.76
C ASN A 156 -7.21 7.67 -6.92
N PHE A 157 -6.69 6.89 -7.87
CA PHE A 157 -7.48 6.31 -8.96
C PHE A 157 -8.61 5.41 -8.41
N ASP A 158 -8.29 4.49 -7.49
CA ASP A 158 -9.26 3.58 -6.85
C ASP A 158 -10.35 4.36 -6.10
N VAL A 159 -9.97 5.38 -5.33
CA VAL A 159 -10.92 6.23 -4.60
C VAL A 159 -11.91 6.89 -5.58
N ASN A 160 -11.43 7.48 -6.66
CA ASN A 160 -12.29 8.13 -7.65
C ASN A 160 -13.20 7.13 -8.37
N LEU A 161 -12.68 5.94 -8.74
CA LEU A 161 -13.48 4.87 -9.30
C LEU A 161 -14.60 4.43 -8.36
N PHE A 162 -14.27 4.21 -7.08
CA PHE A 162 -15.20 3.77 -6.06
C PHE A 162 -16.37 4.74 -5.89
N TYR A 163 -16.07 6.04 -5.74
CA TYR A 163 -17.12 7.05 -5.60
C TYR A 163 -17.94 7.20 -6.88
N CYS A 164 -17.32 7.21 -8.07
CA CYS A 164 -18.03 7.27 -9.34
C CYS A 164 -19.01 6.11 -9.49
N GLU A 165 -18.60 4.89 -9.17
CA GLU A 165 -19.45 3.71 -9.21
C GLU A 165 -20.68 3.86 -8.31
N LYS A 166 -20.47 4.25 -7.05
CA LYS A 166 -21.57 4.46 -6.10
C LYS A 166 -22.53 5.56 -6.55
N ILE A 167 -21.98 6.67 -7.03
CA ILE A 167 -22.77 7.79 -7.50
C ILE A 167 -23.61 7.41 -8.72
N LEU A 168 -23.00 6.75 -9.73
CA LEU A 168 -23.72 6.36 -10.94
C LEU A 168 -24.82 5.34 -10.62
N LYS A 169 -24.56 4.38 -9.74
CA LYS A 169 -25.57 3.46 -9.23
C LYS A 169 -26.74 4.21 -8.55
N PHE A 170 -26.42 5.18 -7.70
CA PHE A 170 -27.43 6.01 -7.04
C PHE A 170 -28.29 6.79 -8.05
N ILE A 171 -27.67 7.43 -9.05
CA ILE A 171 -28.38 8.23 -10.07
C ILE A 171 -29.21 7.35 -11.02
N ASN A 172 -28.66 6.22 -11.47
CA ASN A 172 -29.29 5.41 -12.52
C ASN A 172 -30.36 4.46 -11.98
N ASP A 173 -30.11 3.87 -10.82
CA ASP A 173 -30.92 2.77 -10.29
C ASP A 173 -31.80 3.20 -9.13
N GLU A 174 -31.27 4.02 -8.21
CA GLU A 174 -31.98 4.34 -6.96
C GLU A 174 -32.81 5.62 -7.03
N PHE A 175 -32.33 6.65 -7.74
CA PHE A 175 -33.01 7.94 -7.86
C PHE A 175 -34.43 7.79 -8.42
N LYS A 176 -34.59 6.97 -9.46
CA LYS A 176 -35.90 6.73 -10.12
C LYS A 176 -36.92 6.08 -9.19
N VAL A 177 -36.46 5.33 -8.18
CA VAL A 177 -37.32 4.53 -7.30
C VAL A 177 -37.58 5.23 -5.96
N LYS A 178 -36.56 5.89 -5.39
CA LYS A 178 -36.61 6.45 -4.03
C LYS A 178 -36.80 7.96 -3.97
N GLY A 179 -36.60 8.67 -5.09
CA GLY A 179 -36.79 10.11 -5.22
C GLY A 179 -35.76 10.97 -4.49
N VAL A 180 -35.28 12.02 -5.16
CA VAL A 180 -34.44 13.11 -4.62
C VAL A 180 -34.75 14.38 -5.42
N PHE A 181 -34.55 15.57 -4.88
CA PHE A 181 -34.67 16.79 -5.70
C PHE A 181 -33.53 16.88 -6.73
N PRO A 182 -33.81 17.17 -8.02
CA PRO A 182 -32.77 17.28 -9.04
C PRO A 182 -31.68 18.32 -8.72
N THR A 183 -32.01 19.37 -7.97
CA THR A 183 -31.08 20.40 -7.51
C THR A 183 -30.02 19.85 -6.55
N ASP A 184 -30.37 18.84 -5.76
CA ASP A 184 -29.46 18.20 -4.80
C ASP A 184 -28.42 17.31 -5.52
N LEU A 185 -28.66 16.98 -6.80
CA LEU A 185 -27.74 16.20 -7.62
C LEU A 185 -26.65 17.04 -8.30
N ILE A 186 -26.72 18.38 -8.23
CA ILE A 186 -25.74 19.26 -8.88
C ILE A 186 -24.33 19.00 -8.33
N PHE A 187 -24.20 18.93 -7.00
CA PHE A 187 -22.93 18.62 -6.34
C PHE A 187 -22.37 17.26 -6.76
N VAL A 188 -23.25 16.26 -6.81
CA VAL A 188 -22.92 14.88 -7.16
C VAL A 188 -22.42 14.78 -8.61
N LYS A 189 -23.07 15.47 -9.53
CA LYS A 189 -22.64 15.55 -10.95
C LYS A 189 -21.30 16.27 -11.09
N GLN A 190 -21.08 17.35 -10.34
CA GLN A 190 -19.80 18.06 -10.35
C GLN A 190 -18.66 17.18 -9.83
N PHE A 191 -18.92 16.38 -8.79
CA PHE A 191 -17.95 15.42 -8.28
C PHE A 191 -17.55 14.41 -9.36
N ILE A 192 -18.52 13.77 -10.04
CA ILE A 192 -18.24 12.82 -11.13
C ILE A 192 -17.36 13.47 -12.21
N ASN A 193 -17.69 14.69 -12.63
CA ASN A 193 -16.91 15.40 -13.65
C ASN A 193 -15.46 15.60 -13.20
N ASN A 194 -15.26 16.06 -11.97
CA ASN A 194 -13.92 16.25 -11.41
C ASN A 194 -13.16 14.92 -11.30
N SER A 195 -13.84 13.86 -10.86
CA SER A 195 -13.26 12.51 -10.79
C SER A 195 -12.83 12.01 -12.17
N TYR A 196 -13.63 12.20 -13.21
CA TYR A 196 -13.23 11.84 -14.57
C TYR A 196 -11.97 12.60 -15.02
N LEU A 197 -11.84 13.90 -14.71
CA LEU A 197 -10.62 14.65 -15.00
C LEU A 197 -9.39 14.04 -14.31
N VAL A 198 -9.53 13.63 -13.04
CA VAL A 198 -8.47 12.94 -12.30
C VAL A 198 -8.12 11.61 -12.95
N LEU A 199 -9.11 10.79 -13.29
CA LEU A 199 -8.92 9.48 -13.92
C LEU A 199 -8.20 9.62 -15.28
N ILE A 200 -8.58 10.59 -16.10
CA ILE A 200 -7.92 10.92 -17.37
C ILE A 200 -6.46 11.32 -17.13
N LEU A 201 -6.21 12.25 -16.21
CA LEU A 201 -4.86 12.74 -15.92
C LEU A 201 -3.96 11.63 -15.39
N THR A 202 -4.43 10.82 -14.44
CA THR A 202 -3.62 9.72 -13.90
C THR A 202 -3.36 8.65 -14.95
N SER A 203 -4.35 8.27 -15.77
CA SER A 203 -4.18 7.33 -16.88
C SER A 203 -3.08 7.79 -17.85
N THR A 204 -3.15 9.05 -18.28
CA THR A 204 -2.19 9.62 -19.25
C THR A 204 -0.78 9.77 -18.67
N LYS A 205 -0.64 10.06 -17.37
CA LYS A 205 0.66 10.07 -16.68
C LYS A 205 1.29 8.66 -16.65
N LEU A 206 0.53 7.67 -16.17
CA LEU A 206 0.99 6.28 -16.01
C LEU A 206 1.48 5.68 -17.34
N PHE A 207 0.80 5.98 -18.44
CA PHE A 207 1.15 5.47 -19.78
C PHE A 207 1.91 6.47 -20.66
N SER A 208 2.52 7.50 -20.07
CA SER A 208 3.38 8.42 -20.80
C SER A 208 4.55 7.70 -21.47
N THR A 209 4.93 8.16 -22.67
CA THR A 209 6.04 7.57 -23.45
C THR A 209 7.41 8.10 -23.04
N ALA A 210 7.51 8.72 -21.87
CA ALA A 210 8.73 9.34 -21.38
C ALA A 210 9.81 8.29 -21.08
N LYS A 211 11.07 8.66 -21.33
CA LYS A 211 12.25 7.84 -21.05
C LYS A 211 13.22 8.61 -20.16
N PRO A 212 14.02 7.92 -19.30
CA PRO A 212 15.00 8.56 -18.42
C PRO A 212 15.98 9.51 -19.11
N GLU A 213 16.33 9.23 -20.36
CA GLU A 213 17.29 10.03 -21.15
C GLU A 213 16.66 11.32 -21.73
N GLN A 214 15.33 11.46 -21.72
CA GLN A 214 14.61 12.45 -22.53
C GLN A 214 13.64 13.33 -21.74
N SER A 215 13.29 12.96 -20.50
CA SER A 215 12.30 13.69 -19.72
C SER A 215 12.45 13.47 -18.21
N ASN A 216 12.09 14.48 -17.43
CA ASN A 216 11.92 14.37 -15.97
C ASN A 216 10.53 13.82 -15.58
N ASN A 217 9.62 13.68 -16.55
CA ASN A 217 8.33 13.02 -16.31
C ASN A 217 8.52 11.51 -16.39
N PHE A 218 7.81 10.77 -15.55
CA PHE A 218 7.90 9.31 -15.52
C PHE A 218 6.52 8.64 -15.51
N GLY A 219 6.49 7.43 -16.07
CA GLY A 219 5.37 6.51 -16.12
C GLY A 219 5.90 5.08 -16.21
N PHE A 220 5.08 4.12 -16.61
CA PHE A 220 5.49 2.71 -16.65
C PHE A 220 6.64 2.43 -17.63
N ASP A 221 6.67 3.10 -18.80
CA ASP A 221 7.81 2.95 -19.71
C ASP A 221 9.11 3.47 -19.09
N TYR A 222 9.05 4.63 -18.44
CA TYR A 222 10.19 5.18 -17.72
C TYR A 222 10.67 4.20 -16.65
N LEU A 223 9.78 3.70 -15.79
CA LEU A 223 10.15 2.79 -14.69
C LEU A 223 10.74 1.48 -15.23
N LYS A 224 10.17 0.92 -16.29
CA LYS A 224 10.72 -0.24 -17.00
C LYS A 224 12.14 0.02 -17.50
N HIS A 225 12.37 1.17 -18.14
CA HIS A 225 13.71 1.58 -18.59
C HIS A 225 14.67 1.83 -17.43
N TYR A 226 14.18 2.45 -16.36
CA TYR A 226 14.95 2.71 -15.15
C TYR A 226 15.46 1.42 -14.51
N ASN A 227 14.59 0.40 -14.39
CA ASN A 227 14.96 -0.91 -13.86
C ASN A 227 16.08 -1.56 -14.67
N PHE A 228 16.08 -1.39 -16.00
CA PHE A 228 17.13 -1.91 -16.88
C PHE A 228 18.44 -1.13 -16.79
N LEU A 229 18.38 0.20 -16.72
CA LEU A 229 19.58 1.05 -16.67
C LEU A 229 20.25 1.03 -15.30
N SER A 230 19.47 0.84 -14.24
CA SER A 230 19.90 0.92 -12.84
C SER A 230 20.27 -0.43 -12.24
N CYS A 231 20.16 -1.53 -12.99
CA CYS A 231 20.52 -2.85 -12.50
C CYS A 231 22.03 -3.10 -12.48
N ILE A 232 22.46 -3.98 -11.57
CA ILE A 232 23.82 -4.52 -11.52
C ILE A 232 24.10 -5.27 -12.83
N SER A 233 25.32 -5.13 -13.37
CA SER A 233 25.72 -5.61 -14.69
C SER A 233 25.37 -7.09 -14.94
N ASP A 234 25.60 -7.96 -13.95
CA ASP A 234 25.41 -9.40 -14.06
C ASP A 234 23.94 -9.82 -14.20
N LEU A 235 23.00 -8.96 -13.78
CA LEU A 235 21.55 -9.21 -13.86
C LEU A 235 20.89 -8.57 -15.08
N ARG A 236 21.65 -7.83 -15.90
CA ARG A 236 21.10 -7.01 -16.99
C ARG A 236 20.34 -7.82 -18.04
N GLU A 237 20.84 -8.99 -18.43
CA GLU A 237 20.08 -9.84 -19.38
C GLU A 237 18.81 -10.42 -18.74
N SER A 238 18.85 -10.76 -17.45
CA SER A 238 17.66 -11.25 -16.74
C SER A 238 16.57 -10.19 -16.65
N VAL A 239 16.95 -8.94 -16.34
CA VAL A 239 16.03 -7.79 -16.32
C VAL A 239 15.52 -7.48 -17.73
N LYS A 240 16.35 -7.62 -18.76
CA LYS A 240 15.96 -7.43 -20.16
C LYS A 240 14.95 -8.46 -20.62
N GLU A 241 15.11 -9.73 -20.26
CA GLU A 241 14.11 -10.78 -20.52
C GLU A 241 12.80 -10.53 -19.78
N PHE A 242 12.88 -10.22 -18.48
CA PHE A 242 11.72 -9.83 -17.67
C PHE A 242 10.92 -8.68 -18.31
N ASN A 243 11.62 -7.65 -18.78
CA ASN A 243 11.01 -6.49 -19.44
C ASN A 243 10.44 -6.77 -20.85
N ARG A 244 10.85 -7.87 -21.51
CA ARG A 244 10.41 -8.24 -22.86
C ARG A 244 9.17 -9.14 -22.88
N GLY A 245 8.86 -9.79 -21.77
CA GLY A 245 7.68 -10.66 -21.61
C GLY A 245 6.42 -9.90 -21.21
N GLU A 246 5.72 -10.42 -20.19
CA GLU A 246 4.42 -9.94 -19.71
C GLU A 246 4.35 -8.41 -19.51
N VAL A 247 5.42 -7.80 -18.98
CA VAL A 247 5.51 -6.35 -18.74
C VAL A 247 5.29 -5.54 -20.03
N LYS A 248 5.92 -5.95 -21.13
CA LYS A 248 5.82 -5.24 -22.42
C LYS A 248 4.39 -5.33 -22.96
N ASP A 249 3.79 -6.51 -22.91
CA ASP A 249 2.46 -6.77 -23.45
C ASP A 249 1.39 -6.02 -22.66
N LEU A 250 1.51 -5.99 -21.32
CA LEU A 250 0.62 -5.21 -20.47
C LEU A 250 0.74 -3.71 -20.71
N ILE A 251 1.96 -3.16 -20.82
CA ILE A 251 2.15 -1.74 -21.14
C ILE A 251 1.55 -1.41 -22.51
N LYS A 252 1.72 -2.29 -23.50
CA LYS A 252 1.11 -2.11 -24.84
C LYS A 252 -0.41 -2.08 -24.73
N ARG A 253 -1.01 -3.06 -24.04
CA ARG A 253 -2.46 -3.11 -23.79
C ARG A 253 -2.97 -1.86 -23.09
N GLY A 254 -2.29 -1.39 -22.05
CA GLY A 254 -2.68 -0.18 -21.34
C GLY A 254 -2.62 1.07 -22.22
N LYS A 255 -1.60 1.18 -23.09
CA LYS A 255 -1.52 2.25 -24.10
C LYS A 255 -2.66 2.20 -25.12
N GLU A 256 -3.09 1.01 -25.53
CA GLU A 256 -4.25 0.86 -26.41
C GLU A 256 -5.53 1.34 -25.73
N LEU A 257 -5.73 1.01 -24.44
CA LEU A 257 -6.88 1.47 -23.66
C LEU A 257 -6.90 3.00 -23.47
N VAL A 258 -5.75 3.64 -23.25
CA VAL A 258 -5.69 5.09 -23.00
C VAL A 258 -5.60 5.95 -24.26
N ARG A 259 -5.51 5.36 -25.45
CA ARG A 259 -5.28 6.10 -26.70
C ARG A 259 -6.28 7.24 -26.89
N ASP A 260 -7.56 6.91 -26.78
CA ASP A 260 -8.64 7.87 -27.04
C ASP A 260 -8.80 8.86 -25.86
N ILE A 261 -8.31 8.49 -24.67
CA ILE A 261 -8.24 9.35 -23.47
C ILE A 261 -7.13 10.41 -23.59
N ILE A 262 -6.01 10.07 -24.25
CA ILE A 262 -4.91 11.03 -24.48
C ILE A 262 -5.39 12.20 -25.32
N ASP A 263 -6.20 11.94 -26.34
CA ASP A 263 -6.78 12.98 -27.19
C ASP A 263 -7.72 13.88 -26.39
N LEU A 264 -8.57 13.31 -25.53
CA LEU A 264 -9.40 14.08 -24.59
C LEU A 264 -8.57 14.99 -23.68
N ARG A 265 -7.49 14.46 -23.09
CA ARG A 265 -6.59 15.28 -22.27
C ARG A 265 -6.07 16.46 -23.09
N HIS A 266 -5.58 16.22 -24.31
CA HIS A 266 -4.99 17.28 -25.11
C HIS A 266 -6.01 18.35 -25.53
N TYR A 267 -7.21 17.95 -25.96
CA TYR A 267 -8.22 18.87 -26.51
C TYR A 267 -9.11 19.57 -25.49
N TYR A 268 -9.21 19.02 -24.27
CA TYR A 268 -10.15 19.51 -23.27
C TYR A 268 -9.50 19.90 -21.94
N ILE A 269 -8.38 19.28 -21.56
CA ILE A 269 -7.76 19.50 -20.25
C ILE A 269 -6.47 20.34 -20.37
N ALA A 270 -5.59 19.97 -21.29
CA ALA A 270 -4.27 20.59 -21.45
C ALA A 270 -4.34 21.84 -22.35
N HIS A 271 -5.10 21.77 -23.44
CA HIS A 271 -5.31 22.87 -24.37
C HIS A 271 -6.80 22.93 -24.74
N TYR A 272 -7.36 24.13 -24.86
CA TYR A 272 -8.69 24.29 -25.45
C TYR A 272 -8.55 24.35 -26.97
N ASP A 273 -8.92 23.28 -27.67
CA ASP A 273 -8.80 23.19 -29.14
C ASP A 273 -10.16 23.32 -29.83
N ILE A 274 -10.36 24.46 -30.50
CA ILE A 274 -11.62 24.77 -31.18
C ILE A 274 -11.88 23.86 -32.39
N ALA A 275 -10.82 23.37 -33.06
CA ALA A 275 -10.96 22.52 -34.25
C ALA A 275 -11.51 21.13 -33.88
N ASN A 276 -11.17 20.66 -32.67
CA ASN A 276 -11.49 19.31 -32.19
C ASN A 276 -12.69 19.28 -31.22
N LEU A 277 -13.43 20.38 -31.08
CA LEU A 277 -14.59 20.52 -30.18
C LEU A 277 -15.69 19.47 -30.43
N HIS A 278 -15.85 19.03 -31.68
CA HIS A 278 -16.82 18.01 -32.08
C HIS A 278 -16.40 16.59 -31.69
N LEU A 279 -15.10 16.33 -31.48
CA LEU A 279 -14.57 15.04 -31.02
C LEU A 279 -14.76 14.90 -29.52
N VAL A 280 -14.49 15.97 -28.76
CA VAL A 280 -14.70 16.00 -27.29
C VAL A 280 -16.14 15.69 -26.91
N LYS A 281 -17.12 16.17 -27.68
CA LYS A 281 -18.56 15.93 -27.42
C LYS A 281 -19.01 14.50 -27.71
N LYS A 282 -18.24 13.70 -28.46
CA LYS A 282 -18.61 12.34 -28.86
C LYS A 282 -18.05 11.25 -27.95
N ILE A 283 -17.03 11.56 -27.16
CA ILE A 283 -16.39 10.54 -26.31
C ILE A 283 -17.21 10.40 -25.03
N GLU A 284 -17.99 9.33 -24.98
CA GLU A 284 -18.69 8.91 -23.78
C GLU A 284 -17.68 8.22 -22.85
N LEU A 285 -17.42 8.84 -21.70
CA LEU A 285 -16.49 8.30 -20.70
C LEU A 285 -17.17 7.16 -19.96
N ASP A 286 -16.86 5.94 -20.37
CA ASP A 286 -17.33 4.73 -19.71
C ASP A 286 -16.49 4.43 -18.47
N LEU A 287 -17.15 4.26 -17.32
CA LEU A 287 -16.50 3.86 -16.07
C LEU A 287 -15.81 2.50 -16.21
N GLN A 288 -16.32 1.59 -17.04
CA GLN A 288 -15.72 0.28 -17.26
C GLN A 288 -14.34 0.40 -17.93
N LEU A 289 -14.16 1.32 -18.87
CA LEU A 289 -12.84 1.60 -19.47
C LEU A 289 -11.81 1.98 -18.40
N PHE A 290 -12.18 2.84 -17.44
CA PHE A 290 -11.26 3.22 -16.37
C PHE A 290 -10.98 2.08 -15.38
N LYS A 291 -11.94 1.18 -15.14
CA LYS A 291 -11.70 -0.04 -14.35
C LYS A 291 -10.68 -0.94 -15.05
N ASP A 292 -10.80 -1.13 -16.36
CA ASP A 292 -9.86 -1.94 -17.14
C ASP A 292 -8.45 -1.33 -17.16
N ILE A 293 -8.35 0.00 -17.29
CA ILE A 293 -7.09 0.73 -17.19
C ILE A 293 -6.47 0.55 -15.80
N TYR A 294 -7.28 0.67 -14.74
CA TYR A 294 -6.81 0.50 -13.37
C TYR A 294 -6.25 -0.90 -13.14
N ASP A 295 -6.97 -1.94 -13.56
CA ASP A 295 -6.56 -3.33 -13.36
C ASP A 295 -5.25 -3.66 -14.09
N VAL A 296 -5.12 -3.21 -15.35
CA VAL A 296 -3.86 -3.34 -16.11
C VAL A 296 -2.73 -2.57 -15.42
N SER A 297 -3.01 -1.35 -14.93
CA SER A 297 -2.00 -0.51 -14.26
C SER A 297 -1.50 -1.14 -12.97
N VAL A 298 -2.40 -1.72 -12.15
CA VAL A 298 -2.04 -2.44 -10.92
C VAL A 298 -1.14 -3.62 -11.24
N ARG A 299 -1.47 -4.41 -12.27
CA ARG A 299 -0.65 -5.56 -12.66
C ARG A 299 0.74 -5.16 -13.15
N ILE A 300 0.83 -4.11 -13.97
CA ILE A 300 2.14 -3.56 -14.40
C ILE A 300 2.94 -3.09 -13.19
N PHE A 301 2.29 -2.39 -12.27
CA PHE A 301 2.95 -1.85 -11.08
C PHE A 301 3.44 -2.94 -10.13
N GLU A 302 2.66 -4.00 -9.93
CA GLU A 302 3.06 -5.18 -9.16
C GLU A 302 4.39 -5.74 -9.69
N LEU A 303 4.49 -5.96 -11.00
CA LEU A 303 5.69 -6.49 -11.66
C LEU A 303 6.87 -5.51 -11.58
N LEU A 304 6.65 -4.23 -11.96
CA LEU A 304 7.72 -3.24 -12.02
C LEU A 304 8.19 -2.76 -10.64
N SER A 305 7.43 -3.04 -9.57
CA SER A 305 7.82 -2.75 -8.19
C SER A 305 8.89 -3.70 -7.64
N LEU A 306 9.29 -4.74 -8.37
CA LEU A 306 10.42 -5.63 -8.04
C LEU A 306 10.37 -6.12 -6.58
N HIS A 307 9.22 -6.67 -6.19
CA HIS A 307 8.93 -7.17 -4.85
C HIS A 307 9.14 -6.17 -3.70
N ARG A 308 9.26 -4.86 -3.97
CA ARG A 308 9.48 -3.82 -2.96
C ARG A 308 8.45 -3.91 -1.84
N PHE A 309 7.17 -3.93 -2.20
CA PHE A 309 6.09 -3.91 -1.21
C PHE A 309 5.92 -5.25 -0.52
N GLN A 310 6.07 -6.36 -1.25
CA GLN A 310 6.06 -7.72 -0.69
C GLN A 310 7.15 -7.93 0.36
N ARG A 311 8.24 -7.18 0.28
CA ARG A 311 9.38 -7.32 1.19
C ARG A 311 9.57 -6.12 2.11
N LEU A 312 8.61 -5.18 2.18
CA LEU A 312 8.73 -4.00 3.04
C LEU A 312 8.78 -4.40 4.52
N ASN A 313 7.89 -5.30 4.94
CA ASN A 313 7.91 -5.98 6.23
C ASN A 313 7.04 -7.25 6.19
N ILE A 314 7.03 -8.01 7.29
CA ILE A 314 6.25 -9.25 7.41
C ILE A 314 4.75 -9.00 7.26
N THR A 315 4.25 -7.89 7.81
CA THR A 315 2.84 -7.50 7.72
C THR A 315 2.41 -7.27 6.28
N TYR A 316 3.19 -6.54 5.48
CA TYR A 316 2.93 -6.36 4.05
C TYR A 316 3.02 -7.68 3.28
N THR A 317 3.98 -8.55 3.62
CA THR A 317 4.09 -9.90 3.03
C THR A 317 2.78 -10.66 3.23
N ASN A 318 2.32 -10.76 4.49
CA ASN A 318 1.13 -11.50 4.87
C ASN A 318 -0.14 -10.89 4.26
N LEU A 319 -0.27 -9.55 4.29
CA LEU A 319 -1.42 -8.86 3.72
C LEU A 319 -1.50 -9.03 2.20
N ILE A 320 -0.37 -9.01 1.48
CA ILE A 320 -0.36 -9.26 0.03
C ILE A 320 -0.69 -10.74 -0.26
N GLN A 321 -0.23 -11.68 0.56
CA GLN A 321 -0.59 -13.09 0.41
C GLN A 321 -2.09 -13.35 0.66
N LEU A 322 -2.67 -12.70 1.68
CA LEU A 322 -4.08 -12.90 2.07
C LEU A 322 -5.07 -12.16 1.16
N HIS A 323 -4.76 -10.90 0.81
CA HIS A 323 -5.69 -9.99 0.13
C HIS A 323 -5.25 -9.64 -1.31
N GLY A 324 -4.07 -10.08 -1.72
CA GLY A 324 -3.49 -9.69 -3.00
C GLY A 324 -2.82 -8.32 -2.99
N PHE A 325 -1.99 -8.08 -4.00
CA PHE A 325 -1.25 -6.83 -4.16
C PHE A 325 -2.16 -5.63 -4.40
N LYS A 326 -3.21 -5.82 -5.22
CA LYS A 326 -4.19 -4.77 -5.55
C LYS A 326 -4.79 -4.15 -4.29
N GLU A 327 -5.40 -4.96 -3.45
CA GLU A 327 -6.11 -4.50 -2.24
C GLU A 327 -5.14 -3.93 -1.20
N THR A 328 -3.94 -4.51 -1.09
CA THR A 328 -2.99 -4.11 -0.05
C THR A 328 -2.18 -2.87 -0.40
N VAL A 329 -1.78 -2.72 -1.65
CA VAL A 329 -0.83 -1.67 -2.07
C VAL A 329 -1.53 -0.55 -2.80
N CYS A 330 -2.51 -0.86 -3.66
CA CYS A 330 -3.05 0.07 -4.65
C CYS A 330 -4.46 0.59 -4.32
N GLN A 331 -5.11 0.07 -3.28
CA GLN A 331 -6.46 0.47 -2.89
C GLN A 331 -6.49 1.13 -1.52
N ASN A 332 -7.53 1.94 -1.30
CA ASN A 332 -7.78 2.51 0.01
C ASN A 332 -8.61 1.53 0.87
N LYS A 333 -7.93 0.81 1.78
CA LYS A 333 -8.58 -0.16 2.67
C LYS A 333 -9.67 0.44 3.56
N LEU A 334 -9.52 1.70 3.99
CA LEU A 334 -10.51 2.36 4.83
C LEU A 334 -11.83 2.55 4.10
N LEU A 335 -11.80 2.83 2.79
CA LEU A 335 -13.01 2.99 1.98
C LEU A 335 -13.74 1.66 1.72
N ARG A 336 -12.98 0.60 1.43
CA ARG A 336 -13.56 -0.71 1.07
C ARG A 336 -13.93 -1.58 2.28
N GLY A 337 -13.36 -1.32 3.46
CA GLY A 337 -13.63 -2.07 4.69
C GLY A 337 -14.83 -1.60 5.51
N MET A 338 -15.44 -0.46 5.18
CA MET A 338 -16.57 0.09 5.94
C MET A 338 -17.92 -0.34 5.37
N GLN A 339 -18.84 -0.77 6.24
CA GLN A 339 -20.23 -1.08 5.86
C GLN A 339 -21.02 0.14 5.37
N SER A 340 -20.66 1.34 5.86
CA SER A 340 -21.24 2.62 5.41
C SER A 340 -20.15 3.68 5.35
N ASN A 341 -19.91 4.22 4.15
CA ASN A 341 -18.97 5.33 3.95
C ASN A 341 -19.69 6.68 3.92
N ASP A 342 -18.90 7.74 3.90
CA ASP A 342 -19.34 9.13 3.81
C ASP A 342 -20.35 9.37 2.68
N ILE A 343 -20.12 8.83 1.48
CA ILE A 343 -21.05 8.98 0.36
C ILE A 343 -22.40 8.28 0.61
N ASP A 344 -22.42 7.13 1.30
CA ASP A 344 -23.68 6.48 1.68
C ASP A 344 -24.47 7.34 2.66
N ARG A 345 -23.78 7.93 3.65
CA ARG A 345 -24.38 8.84 4.63
C ARG A 345 -24.95 10.09 3.94
N PHE A 346 -24.21 10.63 2.98
CA PHE A 346 -24.67 11.76 2.17
C PHE A 346 -25.94 11.41 1.38
N PHE A 347 -25.96 10.28 0.67
CA PHE A 347 -27.16 9.84 -0.05
C PHE A 347 -28.35 9.59 0.88
N ASN A 348 -28.12 9.02 2.06
CA ASN A 348 -29.18 8.84 3.06
C ASN A 348 -29.75 10.18 3.55
N ALA A 349 -28.91 11.20 3.75
CA ALA A 349 -29.36 12.54 4.10
C ALA A 349 -30.22 13.17 2.98
N LEU A 350 -29.81 13.01 1.72
CA LEU A 350 -30.60 13.49 0.57
C LEU A 350 -31.99 12.83 0.51
N ARG A 351 -32.05 11.51 0.70
CA ARG A 351 -33.32 10.76 0.77
C ARG A 351 -34.22 11.27 1.90
N LYS A 352 -33.66 11.45 3.10
CA LYS A 352 -34.42 11.93 4.26
C LYS A 352 -35.00 13.31 4.01
N ASN A 353 -34.23 14.22 3.41
CA ASN A 353 -34.71 15.56 3.05
C ASN A 353 -35.85 15.51 2.03
N PHE A 354 -35.76 14.62 1.05
CA PHE A 354 -36.83 14.42 0.06
C PHE A 354 -38.14 13.96 0.71
N LEU A 355 -38.09 12.90 1.52
CA LEU A 355 -39.27 12.36 2.21
C LEU A 355 -39.93 13.35 3.17
N LEU A 356 -39.12 14.14 3.90
CA LEU A 356 -39.61 15.19 4.79
C LEU A 356 -40.37 16.30 4.04
N LYS A 357 -39.88 16.70 2.87
CA LYS A 357 -40.48 17.77 2.07
C LYS A 357 -41.71 17.33 1.28
N GLU A 358 -41.76 16.06 0.87
CA GLU A 358 -42.94 15.47 0.23
C GLU A 358 -44.05 15.09 1.25
N GLY A 359 -43.80 15.25 2.55
CA GLY A 359 -44.77 14.89 3.60
C GLY A 359 -44.99 13.38 3.72
N ILE A 360 -44.06 12.56 3.22
CA ILE A 360 -44.16 11.09 3.17
C ILE A 360 -43.64 10.43 4.47
N ALA A 361 -43.01 11.19 5.37
CA ALA A 361 -42.57 10.66 6.66
C ALA A 361 -43.68 10.78 7.73
N GLU A 362 -44.36 9.67 8.04
CA GLU A 362 -44.91 9.45 9.38
C GLU A 362 -43.75 9.30 10.38
N ILE A 363 -43.96 9.84 11.59
CA ILE A 363 -43.00 9.95 12.71
C ILE A 363 -42.37 8.60 13.08
#